data_AF-J3ENT9-F1
#
_entry.id   AF-J3ENT9-F1
#
_cell.length_a   1.000
_cell.length_b   1.000
_cell.length_c   1.000
_cell.angle_alpha   90.00
_cell.angle_beta   90.00
_cell.angle_gamma   90.00
#
_symmetry.space_group_name_H-M   'P 1'
#
loop_
_entity.id
_entity.type
_entity.pdbx_description
1 polymer ?
#
loop_
_entity_poly.entity_id
_entity_poly.type
_entity_poly.pdbx_seq_one_letter_code
_entity_poly.pdbx_strand_id
1 'polypeptide(L)' 'MRLILAALLMFSGYVYASCDNISNDDQRNYCKAKQGWGGCQNIKDDGLRNQCKSLEH' A
#
# COMPACT_ATOMS: atom_id res chain seq x y z
N MET A 1 16.79 -33.80 1.37
CA MET A 1 16.23 -33.20 0.13
C MET A 1 14.83 -32.62 0.33
N ARG A 2 13.87 -33.34 0.92
CA ARG A 2 12.49 -32.81 1.17
C ARG A 2 12.42 -31.60 2.12
N LEU A 3 13.31 -31.55 3.12
CA LEU A 3 13.34 -30.45 4.12
C LEU A 3 13.83 -29.10 3.53
N ILE A 4 14.67 -29.14 2.50
CA ILE A 4 15.20 -27.93 1.84
C ILE A 4 14.12 -27.26 1.00
N LEU A 5 13.29 -28.06 0.31
CA LEU A 5 12.14 -27.56 -0.47
C LEU A 5 11.08 -26.91 0.42
N ALA A 6 10.83 -27.48 1.61
CA ALA A 6 9.89 -26.90 2.58
C ALA A 6 10.38 -25.55 3.15
N ALA A 7 11.69 -25.40 3.38
CA ALA A 7 12.26 -24.13 3.85
C ALA A 7 12.14 -23.01 2.80
N LEU A 8 12.41 -23.30 1.52
CA LEU A 8 12.29 -22.31 0.43
C LEU A 8 10.85 -21.81 0.24
N LEU A 9 9.85 -22.66 0.43
CA LEU A 9 8.43 -22.29 0.34
C LEU A 9 7.97 -21.37 1.49
N MET A 10 8.68 -21.37 2.62
CA MET A 10 8.43 -20.45 3.73
C MET A 10 9.01 -19.05 3.49
N PHE A 11 9.92 -18.88 2.52
CA PHE A 11 10.49 -17.57 2.15
C PHE A 11 9.77 -16.89 0.97
N SER A 12 8.88 -17.59 0.25
CA SER A 12 8.24 -17.11 -0.98
C SER A 12 7.06 -16.14 -0.83
N GLY A 13 6.84 -15.55 0.36
CA GLY A 13 5.56 -14.92 0.69
C GLY A 13 5.46 -13.40 0.72
N TYR A 14 6.55 -12.63 0.52
CA TYR A 14 6.50 -11.18 0.70
C TYR A 14 6.43 -10.45 -0.64
N VAL A 15 5.25 -10.45 -1.26
CA VAL A 15 4.97 -9.51 -2.36
C VAL A 15 4.79 -8.12 -1.75
N TYR A 16 5.82 -7.29 -1.84
CA TYR A 16 5.73 -5.87 -1.52
C TYR A 16 4.97 -5.16 -2.66
N ALA A 17 3.66 -5.01 -2.49
CA ALA A 17 2.86 -4.19 -3.39
C ALA A 17 3.19 -2.72 -3.12
N SER A 18 4.13 -2.15 -3.89
CA SER A 18 4.42 -0.72 -3.83
C SER A 18 3.22 0.09 -4.34
N CYS A 19 2.90 1.19 -3.65
CA CYS A 19 1.86 2.12 -4.07
C CYS A 19 2.14 2.71 -5.46
N ASP A 20 3.40 2.76 -5.90
CA ASP A 20 3.77 3.31 -7.22
C ASP A 20 3.19 2.54 -8.40
N ASN A 21 2.81 1.27 -8.23
CA ASN A 21 2.15 0.49 -9.28
C ASN A 21 0.64 0.78 -9.41
N ILE A 22 0.08 1.68 -8.59
CA ILE A 22 -1.33 2.03 -8.63
C ILE A 22 -1.55 3.11 -9.71
N SER A 23 -2.26 2.73 -10.77
CA SER A 23 -2.56 3.61 -11.91
C SER A 23 -3.49 4.77 -11.55
N ASN A 24 -4.40 4.58 -10.58
CA ASN A 24 -5.29 5.66 -10.14
C ASN A 24 -4.56 6.54 -9.12
N ASP A 25 -4.38 7.82 -9.44
CA ASP A 25 -3.69 8.80 -8.61
C ASP A 25 -4.29 8.91 -7.20
N ASP A 26 -5.61 8.92 -7.09
CA ASP A 26 -6.31 9.06 -5.80
C ASP A 26 -6.05 7.84 -4.90
N GLN A 27 -6.13 6.64 -5.47
CA GLN A 27 -5.82 5.40 -4.76
C GLN A 27 -4.33 5.29 -4.43
N ARG A 28 -3.45 5.77 -5.31
CA ARG A 28 -2.00 5.83 -5.08
C ARG A 28 -1.67 6.76 -3.92
N ASN A 29 -2.23 7.96 -3.91
CA ASN A 29 -2.03 8.93 -2.83
C ASN A 29 -2.60 8.43 -1.50
N TYR A 30 -3.77 7.78 -1.52
CA TYR A 30 -4.33 7.13 -0.34
C TYR A 30 -3.43 6.00 0.19
N CYS A 31 -2.92 5.15 -0.69
CA CYS A 31 -1.97 4.09 -0.33
C CYS A 31 -0.69 4.66 0.29
N LYS A 32 -0.13 5.71 -0.31
CA LYS A 32 1.08 6.40 0.20
C LYS A 32 0.81 7.00 1.58
N ALA A 33 -0.31 7.72 1.74
CA ALA A 33 -0.72 8.27 3.04
C ALA A 33 -0.85 7.19 4.12
N LYS A 34 -1.44 6.02 3.80
CA LYS A 34 -1.50 4.86 4.70
C LYS A 34 -0.14 4.30 5.12
N GLN A 35 0.89 4.46 4.30
CA GLN A 35 2.25 4.05 4.65
C GLN A 35 2.96 5.09 5.51
N GLY A 36 2.38 6.29 5.69
CA GLY A 36 2.97 7.43 6.41
C GLY A 36 3.78 8.39 5.54
N TRP A 37 3.66 8.30 4.20
CA TRP A 37 4.47 9.08 3.25
C TRP A 37 3.53 9.72 2.23
N GLY A 38 3.65 11.02 1.95
CA GLY A 38 2.69 11.73 1.10
C GLY A 38 1.50 12.31 1.89
N GLY A 39 0.53 12.91 1.20
CA GLY A 39 -0.55 13.61 1.88
C GLY A 39 -1.89 13.60 1.15
N CYS A 40 -2.94 13.55 1.95
CA CYS A 40 -4.33 13.44 1.49
C CYS A 40 -4.78 14.63 0.63
N GLN A 41 -4.07 15.77 0.65
CA GLN A 41 -4.36 16.94 -0.20
C GLN A 41 -4.37 16.65 -1.70
N ASN A 42 -3.67 15.62 -2.17
CA ASN A 42 -3.59 15.29 -3.60
C ASN A 42 -4.73 14.38 -4.09
N ILE A 43 -5.62 13.94 -3.19
CA ILE A 43 -6.77 13.10 -3.53
C ILE A 43 -7.91 14.01 -4.00
N LYS A 44 -8.35 13.82 -5.25
CA LYS A 44 -9.40 14.63 -5.87
C LYS A 44 -10.79 14.21 -5.40
N ASP A 45 -11.02 12.91 -5.22
CA ASP A 45 -12.26 12.41 -4.63
C ASP A 45 -12.42 12.87 -3.17
N ASP A 46 -13.46 13.65 -2.90
CA ASP A 46 -13.69 14.26 -1.58
C ASP A 46 -13.97 13.22 -0.49
N GLY A 47 -14.66 12.13 -0.83
CA GLY A 47 -14.98 11.05 0.11
C GLY A 47 -13.72 10.30 0.52
N LEU A 48 -12.91 9.90 -0.47
CA LEU A 48 -11.63 9.23 -0.24
C LEU A 48 -10.63 10.15 0.46
N ARG A 49 -10.63 11.46 0.16
CA ARG A 49 -9.78 12.44 0.85
C ARG A 49 -10.15 12.58 2.32
N ASN A 50 -11.44 12.63 2.64
CA ASN A 50 -11.89 12.69 4.03
C ASN A 50 -11.56 11.39 4.78
N GLN A 51 -11.73 10.23 4.13
CA GLN A 51 -11.29 8.96 4.69
C GLN A 51 -9.78 8.96 4.94
N CYS A 52 -8.97 9.42 3.99
CA CYS A 52 -7.53 9.56 4.14
C CYS A 52 -7.15 10.42 5.35
N LYS A 53 -7.75 11.62 5.48
CA LYS A 53 -7.48 12.53 6.61
C LYS A 53 -7.84 11.93 7.97
N SER A 54 -8.83 11.03 8.03
CA SER A 54 -9.18 10.33 9.26
C SER A 54 -8.08 9.36 9.75
N LEU A 55 -7.14 8.99 8.88
CA LEU A 55 -5.99 8.15 9.20
C LEU A 55 -4.79 8.96 9.71
N GLU A 56 -4.82 10.29 9.62
CA GLU A 56 -3.73 11.19 10.05
C GLU A 56 -3.85 11.61 11.54
N HIS A 57 -4.62 10.87 12.36
CA HIS A 57 -4.72 11.03 13.82
C HIS A 57 -3.88 9.98 14.55
#